data_AF-A0A531KMT2-F1
#
_entry.id   AF-A0A531KMT2-F1
#
_cell.length_a   1.000
_cell.length_b   1.000
_cell.length_c   1.000
_cell.angle_alpha   90.00
_cell.angle_beta   90.00
_cell.angle_gamma   90.00
#
_symmetry.space_group_name_H-M   'P 1'
#
loop_
_entity.id
_entity.type
_entity.pdbx_description
1 polymer ?
#
loop_
_entity_poly.entity_id
_entity_poly.type
_entity_poly.pdbx_seq_one_letter_code
_entity_poly.pdbx_strand_id
1 'polypeptide(L)' 'RSSLILCGLTRIATVITDDGIEDREAKMLEAAGVTLVVARTTAGNREESSLQA' A
#
# COMPACT_ATOMS: atom_id res chain seq x y z
N ARG A 1 7.46 -17.06 3.39
CA ARG A 1 7.01 -17.00 1.99
C ARG A 1 5.72 -16.19 1.96
N SER A 2 5.76 -14.93 1.55
CA SER A 2 4.57 -14.08 1.45
C SER A 2 3.66 -14.57 0.33
N SER A 3 2.35 -14.56 0.57
CA SER A 3 1.35 -14.82 -0.48
C SER A 3 1.17 -13.56 -1.32
N LEU A 4 1.13 -13.71 -2.64
CA LEU A 4 0.80 -12.64 -3.56
C LEU A 4 -0.69 -12.71 -3.90
N ILE A 5 -1.39 -11.59 -3.74
CA ILE A 5 -2.78 -11.42 -4.15
C ILE A 5 -2.82 -10.52 -5.37
N LEU A 6 -3.41 -11.01 -6.47
CA LEU A 6 -3.70 -10.22 -7.65
C LEU A 6 -5.07 -9.54 -7.51
N CYS A 7 -5.06 -8.21 -7.35
CA CYS A 7 -6.25 -7.38 -7.35
C CYS A 7 -6.20 -6.39 -8.51
N GLY A 8 -7.30 -6.26 -9.24
CA GLY A 8 -7.39 -5.27 -10.32
C GLY A 8 -7.75 -3.90 -9.73
N LEU A 9 -7.18 -2.82 -10.29
CA LEU A 9 -7.41 -1.45 -9.80
C LEU A 9 -8.89 -1.04 -9.77
N THR A 10 -9.70 -1.58 -10.67
CA THR A 10 -11.15 -1.34 -10.72
C THR A 10 -11.93 -1.88 -9.52
N ARG A 11 -11.31 -2.70 -8.68
CA ARG A 11 -11.94 -3.32 -7.50
C ARG A 11 -11.58 -2.63 -6.19
N ILE A 12 -10.72 -1.62 -6.21
CA ILE A 12 -10.27 -0.93 -4.99
C ILE A 12 -10.66 0.54 -5.04
N ALA A 13 -11.07 1.07 -3.89
CA ALA A 13 -11.44 2.48 -3.76
C ALA A 13 -10.31 3.34 -3.19
N THR A 14 -9.49 2.75 -2.31
CA THR A 14 -8.43 3.47 -1.58
C THR A 14 -7.22 2.58 -1.38
N VAL A 15 -6.03 3.16 -1.54
CA VAL A 15 -4.74 2.54 -1.22
C VAL A 15 -4.08 3.36 -0.13
N ILE A 16 -3.65 2.68 0.93
CA ILE A 16 -2.84 3.25 2.00
C ILE A 16 -1.46 2.61 1.91
N THR A 17 -0.42 3.42 1.82
CA THR A 17 0.97 2.98 1.68
C THR A 17 1.88 3.88 2.50
N ASP A 18 3.15 3.48 2.68
CA ASP A 18 4.20 4.31 3.23
C ASP A 18 4.79 5.28 2.18
N ASP A 19 5.86 5.97 2.56
CA ASP A 19 6.59 6.94 1.72
C ASP A 19 7.43 6.31 0.60
N GLY A 20 7.44 4.98 0.47
CA GLY A 20 8.17 4.26 -0.57
C GLY A 20 7.48 4.19 -1.93
N ILE A 21 6.25 4.72 -2.09
CA ILE A 21 5.56 4.74 -3.39
C ILE A 21 6.20 5.78 -4.33
N GLU A 22 6.50 5.39 -5.57
CA GLU A 22 7.03 6.34 -6.55
C GLU A 22 5.91 7.11 -7.28
N ASP A 23 6.27 8.27 -7.83
CA ASP A 23 5.33 9.18 -8.53
C ASP A 23 4.57 8.50 -9.68
N ARG A 24 5.21 7.52 -10.33
CA ARG A 24 4.63 6.79 -11.44
C ARG A 24 3.45 5.94 -10.97
N GLU A 25 3.61 5.22 -9.86
CA GLU A 25 2.58 4.38 -9.25
C GLU A 25 1.48 5.25 -8.66
N ALA A 26 1.83 6.38 -8.03
CA ALA A 26 0.83 7.34 -7.55
C ALA A 26 -0.07 7.86 -8.68
N LYS A 27 0.52 8.25 -9.82
CA LYS A 27 -0.24 8.67 -11.02
C LYS A 27 -1.11 7.56 -11.59
N MET A 28 -0.65 6.30 -11.53
CA MET A 28 -1.44 5.15 -11.97
C MET A 28 -2.70 5.00 -11.12
N LEU A 29 -2.57 5.10 -9.80
CA LEU A 29 -3.70 5.02 -8.87
C LEU A 29 -4.67 6.17 -9.07
N GLU A 30 -4.16 7.39 -9.21
CA GLU A 30 -4.97 8.58 -9.49
C GLU A 30 -5.74 8.44 -10.82
N ALA A 31 -5.08 8.01 -11.89
CA ALA A 31 -5.70 7.79 -13.20
C ALA A 31 -6.77 6.69 -13.16
N ALA A 32 -6.64 5.73 -12.24
CA ALA A 32 -7.64 4.69 -12.01
C ALA A 32 -8.80 5.15 -11.10
N GLY A 33 -8.79 6.39 -10.60
CA GLY A 33 -9.80 6.92 -9.69
C GLY A 33 -9.68 6.40 -8.26
N VAL A 34 -8.51 5.86 -7.90
CA VAL A 34 -8.24 5.31 -6.57
C VAL A 34 -7.71 6.42 -5.67
N THR A 35 -8.26 6.54 -4.47
CA THR A 35 -7.74 7.48 -3.47
C THR A 35 -6.42 6.95 -2.90
N LEU A 36 -5.36 7.74 -2.96
CA LEU A 36 -4.06 7.40 -2.36
C LEU A 36 -3.86 8.15 -1.05
N VAL A 37 -3.52 7.42 0.02
CA VAL A 37 -3.13 7.97 1.32
C VAL A 37 -1.72 7.49 1.65
N VAL A 38 -0.79 8.44 1.81
CA VAL A 38 0.57 8.15 2.27
C VAL A 38 0.62 8.31 3.77
N ALA A 39 0.74 7.20 4.48
CA ALA A 39 0.88 7.16 5.93
C ALA A 39 2.35 7.37 6.30
N ARG A 40 2.66 8.43 7.05
CA ARG A 40 4.00 8.61 7.62
C ARG A 40 4.14 7.70 8.83
N THR A 41 4.97 6.68 8.72
CA THR A 41 5.35 5.85 9.86
C THR A 41 6.31 6.63 10.75
N THR A 42 5.92 6.92 11.99
CA THR A 42 6.89 7.31 13.01
C THR A 42 7.80 6.10 13.23
N ALA A 43 9.12 6.28 13.19
CA ALA A 43 10.14 5.22 13.17
C ALA A 43 10.23 4.34 14.45
N GLY A 44 9.12 4.14 15.17
CA GLY A 44 9.08 3.51 16.49
C GLY A 44 8.23 2.26 16.62
N ASN A 45 7.53 1.77 15.58
CA ASN A 45 6.78 0.52 15.69
C ASN A 45 7.14 -0.44 14.55
N ARG A 46 8.36 -0.98 14.63
CA ARG A 46 8.69 -2.24 13.95
C ARG A 46 7.96 -3.34 14.71
N GLU A 47 6.68 -3.51 14.42
CA GLU A 47 5.96 -4.72 14.81
C GLU A 47 6.61 -5.88 14.05
N GLU A 48 7.43 -6.62 14.78
CA GLU A 48 7.75 -8.01 14.48
C GLU A 48 6.45 -8.82 14.60
N SER A 49 5.54 -8.65 13.65
CA SER A 49 4.44 -9.58 13.44
C SER A 49 4.99 -10.80 12.72
N SER A 50 5.86 -11.51 13.43
CA SER A 50 5.94 -12.94 13.27
C SER A 50 4.61 -13.48 13.78
N LEU A 51 3.68 -13.69 12.84
CA LEU A 51 2.65 -14.70 13.04
C LEU A 51 3.41 -16.02 13.24
N GLN A 52 3.75 -16.32 14.50
CA GLN A 52 4.15 -17.67 14.89
C GLN A 52 2.90 -18.54 14.75
N ALA A 53 2.95 -19.43 13.77
CA ALA A 53 2.09 -20.61 13.67
C ALA A 53 2.93 -21.83 14.03
#